data_AF-A0AAD5A1N3-F1
#
_entry.id   AF-A0AAD5A1N3-F1
#
_cell.length_a   1.000
_cell.length_b   1.000
_cell.length_c   1.000
_cell.angle_alpha   90.00
_cell.angle_beta   90.00
_cell.angle_gamma   90.00
#
_symmetry.space_group_name_H-M   'P 1'
#
loop_
_entity.id
_entity.type
_entity.pdbx_description
1 polymer ?
#
loop_
_entity_poly.entity_id
_entity_poly.type
_entity_poly.pdbx_seq_one_letter_code
_entity_poly.pdbx_strand_id
1 'polypeptide(L)' 'MFSTSLLLLLAAASYVHGVELTQPAFMTVQPGQSLSINCKVSYSVTGYYTAFIRKPPGKTLEWIGYIAGS' A
#
# COMPACT_ATOMS: atom_id res chain seq x y z
N MET A 1 -28.87 -11.94 -26.35
CA MET A 1 -27.94 -11.00 -27.02
C MET A 1 -27.49 -10.01 -25.97
N PHE A 2 -26.23 -10.03 -25.54
CA PHE A 2 -25.73 -9.05 -24.55
C PHE A 2 -25.56 -7.70 -25.26
N SER A 3 -26.06 -6.62 -24.66
CA SER A 3 -25.97 -5.26 -25.21
C SER A 3 -24.50 -4.86 -25.42
N THR A 4 -24.17 -4.33 -26.59
CA THR A 4 -22.80 -3.87 -26.91
C THR A 4 -22.31 -2.82 -25.92
N SER A 5 -23.22 -1.97 -25.42
CA SER A 5 -22.92 -1.02 -24.35
C SER A 5 -22.52 -1.71 -23.04
N LEU A 6 -23.16 -2.83 -22.69
CA LEU A 6 -22.81 -3.62 -21.50
C LEU A 6 -21.43 -4.27 -21.64
N LEU A 7 -21.12 -4.79 -22.84
CA LEU A 7 -19.81 -5.36 -23.16
C LEU A 7 -18.70 -4.30 -23.10
N LEU A 8 -18.94 -3.08 -23.61
CA LEU A 8 -18.00 -1.96 -23.55
C LEU A 8 -17.75 -1.48 -22.09
N LEU A 9 -18.79 -1.42 -21.27
CA LEU A 9 -18.67 -1.08 -19.84
C LEU A 9 -17.85 -2.12 -19.05
N LEU A 10 -18.08 -3.42 -19.30
CA LEU A 10 -17.30 -4.50 -18.69
C LEU A 10 -15.83 -4.49 -19.13
N ALA A 11 -15.58 -4.19 -20.42
CA ALA A 11 -14.22 -4.04 -20.94
C ALA A 11 -13.50 -2.84 -20.31
N ALA A 12 -14.17 -1.70 -20.12
CA ALA A 12 -13.60 -0.53 -19.44
C ALA A 12 -13.29 -0.79 -17.95
N ALA A 13 -14.16 -1.55 -17.26
CA ALA A 13 -13.94 -1.93 -15.86
C ALA A 13 -12.77 -2.93 -15.68
N SER A 14 -12.38 -3.63 -16.73
CA SER A 14 -11.32 -4.65 -16.67
C SER A 14 -9.89 -4.11 -16.63
N TYR A 15 -9.69 -2.79 -16.73
CA TYR A 15 -8.38 -2.15 -16.69
C TYR A 15 -8.19 -1.27 -15.45
N VAL A 16 -8.30 -1.86 -14.26
CA VAL A 16 -7.87 -1.22 -13.01
C VAL A 16 -6.78 -2.09 -12.39
N HIS A 17 -5.53 -1.61 -12.42
CA HIS A 17 -4.43 -2.26 -11.70
C HIS A 17 -4.35 -1.68 -10.28
N GLY A 18 -4.86 -2.44 -9.31
CA GLY A 18 -4.78 -2.08 -7.89
C GLY A 18 -3.53 -2.66 -7.22
N VAL A 19 -2.87 -1.85 -6.39
CA VAL A 19 -1.80 -2.29 -5.50
C VAL A 19 -2.33 -2.23 -4.07
N GLU A 20 -2.19 -3.32 -3.33
CA GLU A 20 -2.61 -3.43 -1.93
C GLU A 20 -1.39 -3.43 -1.01
N LEU A 21 -1.46 -2.62 0.05
CA LEU A 21 -0.52 -2.61 1.16
C LEU A 21 -1.33 -2.84 2.44
N THR A 22 -1.09 -3.96 3.10
CA THR A 22 -1.79 -4.34 4.33
C THR A 22 -0.85 -4.20 5.52
N GLN A 23 -1.22 -3.34 6.48
CA GLN A 23 -0.53 -3.15 7.75
C GLN A 23 -1.54 -3.18 8.91
N PRO A 24 -1.12 -3.41 10.16
CA PRO A 24 -2.00 -3.25 11.31
C PRO A 24 -2.61 -1.85 11.35
N ALA A 25 -3.90 -1.76 11.71
CA ALA A 25 -4.61 -0.48 11.78
C ALA A 25 -4.00 0.47 12.82
N PHE A 26 -3.53 -0.07 13.93
CA PHE A 26 -2.78 0.64 14.95
C PHE A 26 -1.84 -0.32 15.68
N MET A 27 -0.84 0.25 16.35
CA MET A 27 0.05 -0.46 17.26
C MET A 27 0.31 0.43 18.47
N THR A 28 0.35 -0.17 19.65
CA THR A 28 0.71 0.51 20.89
C THR A 28 2.00 -0.10 21.40
N VAL A 29 2.99 0.74 21.66
CA VAL A 29 4.28 0.33 22.24
C VAL A 29 4.62 1.20 23.44
N GLN A 30 5.35 0.64 24.40
CA GLN A 30 5.84 1.40 25.54
C GLN A 30 7.04 2.26 25.14
N PRO A 31 7.22 3.45 25.73
CA PRO A 31 8.40 4.26 25.50
C PRO A 31 9.70 3.48 25.74
N GLY A 32 10.68 3.63 24.86
CA GLY A 32 11.97 2.94 24.94
C GLY A 32 11.98 1.51 24.39
N GLN A 33 10.82 0.95 24.02
CA GLN A 33 10.76 -0.34 23.34
C GLN A 33 10.95 -0.18 21.83
N SER A 34 11.50 -1.21 21.19
CA SER A 34 11.59 -1.27 19.73
C SER A 34 10.21 -1.55 19.12
N LEU A 35 9.93 -0.89 18.00
CA LEU A 35 8.72 -1.12 17.20
C LEU A 35 9.10 -1.81 15.89
N SER A 36 8.38 -2.86 15.52
CA SER A 36 8.48 -3.49 14.20
C SER A 36 7.19 -3.23 13.43
N ILE A 37 7.30 -2.62 12.25
CA ILE A 37 6.16 -2.34 11.36
C ILE A 37 6.15 -3.40 10.26
N ASN A 38 5.06 -4.16 10.16
CA ASN A 38 4.88 -5.15 9.10
C ASN A 38 3.95 -4.61 8.01
N CYS A 39 4.34 -4.80 6.74
CA CYS A 39 3.55 -4.43 5.58
C CYS A 39 3.55 -5.59 4.57
N LYS A 40 2.39 -6.21 4.36
CA LYS A 40 2.19 -7.17 3.28
C LYS A 40 1.86 -6.40 2.00
N VAL A 41 2.53 -6.74 0.91
CA VAL A 41 2.32 -6.09 -0.40
C VAL A 41 1.75 -7.09 -1.41
N SER A 42 0.94 -6.61 -2.36
CA SER A 42 0.38 -7.43 -3.45
C SER A 42 1.27 -7.53 -4.70
N TYR A 43 2.41 -6.83 -4.72
CA TYR A 43 3.35 -6.81 -5.84
C TYR A 43 4.65 -7.57 -5.55
N SER A 44 5.44 -7.83 -6.59
CA SER A 44 6.78 -8.42 -6.42
C SER A 44 7.74 -7.39 -5.83
N VAL A 45 8.25 -7.66 -4.62
CA VAL A 45 9.17 -6.76 -3.91
C VAL A 45 10.50 -6.55 -4.64
N THR A 46 10.87 -7.42 -5.58
CA THR A 46 12.17 -7.37 -6.30
C THR A 46 12.30 -6.21 -7.30
N GLY A 47 11.19 -5.67 -7.80
CA GLY A 47 11.21 -4.64 -8.85
C GLY A 47 10.92 -3.22 -8.37
N TYR A 48 10.63 -3.02 -7.08
CA TYR A 48 10.09 -1.77 -6.58
C TYR A 48 10.72 -1.36 -5.24
N TYR A 49 10.62 -0.07 -4.93
CA TYR A 49 10.94 0.46 -3.62
C TYR A 49 9.69 0.54 -2.75
N THR A 50 9.79 0.04 -1.52
CA THR A 50 8.71 0.13 -0.52
C THR A 50 9.13 1.13 0.56
N ALA A 51 8.44 2.27 0.65
CA ALA A 51 8.73 3.29 1.64
C ALA A 51 7.81 3.18 2.88
N PHE A 52 8.36 3.50 4.05
CA PHE A 52 7.64 3.69 5.30
C PHE A 52 7.59 5.18 5.62
N ILE A 53 6.38 5.69 5.86
CA ILE A 53 6.12 7.09 6.19
C ILE A 53 5.25 7.18 7.43
N ARG A 54 5.35 8.29 8.17
CA ARG A 54 4.45 8.59 9.30
C ARG A 54 3.92 10.01 9.20
N LYS A 55 2.80 10.24 9.88
CA LYS A 55 2.21 11.57 10.06
C LYS A 55 1.92 11.81 11.53
N PRO A 56 2.81 12.49 12.27
CA PRO A 56 2.50 12.89 13.63
C PRO A 56 1.32 13.89 13.66
N PRO A 57 0.52 13.92 14.75
CA PRO A 57 -0.54 14.92 14.91
C PRO A 57 0.01 16.34 14.74
N GLY A 58 -0.67 17.15 13.92
CA GLY A 58 -0.26 18.54 13.64
C GLY A 58 0.97 18.71 12.74
N LYS A 59 1.53 17.63 12.17
CA LYS A 59 2.69 17.68 11.27
C LYS A 59 2.39 17.22 9.84
N THR A 60 3.31 17.54 8.94
CA THR A 60 3.35 16.98 7.58
C THR A 60 3.77 15.51 7.60
N LEU A 61 3.73 14.86 6.43
CA LEU A 61 4.31 13.53 6.26
C LEU A 61 5.82 13.59 6.51
N GLU A 62 6.32 12.62 7.28
CA GLU A 62 7.73 12.42 7.57
C GLU A 62 8.14 11.04 7.03
N TRP A 63 9.32 10.98 6.42
CA TRP A 63 9.88 9.76 5.87
C TRP A 63 10.63 8.97 6.95
N ILE A 64 10.41 7.65 7.04
CA ILE A 64 11.12 6.77 8.01
C ILE A 64 12.27 6.04 7.30
N GLY A 65 12.00 5.46 6.14
CA GLY A 65 12.97 4.62 5.41
C GLY A 65 12.33 3.91 4.22
N TYR A 66 13.14 3.23 3.41
CA TYR A 66 12.67 2.35 2.35
C TYR A 66 13.44 1.05 2.29
N ILE A 67 12.79 0.05 1.69
CA ILE A 67 13.39 -1.20 1.28
C ILE A 67 13.47 -1.20 -0.24
N ALA A 68 14.62 -1.57 -0.77
CA ALA A 68 14.81 -1.81 -2.19
C ALA A 68 14.63 -3.29 -2.49
N GLY A 69 13.88 -3.57 -3.56
CA GLY A 69 13.90 -4.89 -4.18
C GLY A 69 15.30 -5.30 -4.61
N SER A 70 15.59 -6.58 -4.47
CA SER A 70 16.78 -7.26 -5.00
C SER A 70 16.55 -7.76 -6.43
#